data_AF-A0A7C1W2I4-F1
#
_entry.id   AF-A0A7C1W2I4-F1
#
_cell.length_a   1.000
_cell.length_b   1.000
_cell.length_c   1.000
_cell.angle_alpha   90.00
_cell.angle_beta   90.00
_cell.angle_gamma   90.00
#
_symmetry.space_group_name_H-M   'P 1'
#
loop_
_entity.id
_entity.type
_entity.pdbx_description
1 polymer ?
#
loop_
_entity_poly.entity_id
_entity_poly.type
_entity_poly.pdbx_seq_one_letter_code
_entity_poly.pdbx_strand_id
1 'polypeptide(L)'
;MHNLFSVDKQFGYPTTFQTVAPALFMRFEKLLKPVVDSSLPEKRPQDDVDLHVDLPQEEEYALGNISPYSFYNGWIFPQNMEFYNDYVDMRNVSRETIEKFKKIYMYYVKKLTLYYNGKQ
;
A
#
# COMPACT_ATOMS: atom_id res chain seq x y z
N MET A 1 -6.79 -13.71 -0.83
CA MET A 1 -5.54 -14.26 -1.41
C MET A 1 -4.32 -13.87 -0.57
N HIS A 2 -4.08 -12.58 -0.27
CA HIS A 2 -2.96 -12.12 0.59
C HIS A 2 -2.85 -12.84 1.95
N ASN A 3 -3.98 -13.08 2.64
CA ASN A 3 -4.01 -13.82 3.90
C ASN A 3 -3.39 -15.23 3.78
N LEU A 4 -3.61 -15.94 2.66
CA LEU A 4 -3.07 -17.28 2.45
C LEU A 4 -1.56 -17.25 2.22
N PHE A 5 -1.06 -16.32 1.41
CA PHE A 5 0.38 -16.19 1.14
C PHE A 5 1.17 -15.74 2.38
N SER A 6 0.56 -14.92 3.24
CA SER A 6 1.18 -14.44 4.48
C SER A 6 1.41 -15.51 5.56
N VAL A 7 0.85 -16.71 5.37
CA VAL A 7 1.06 -17.85 6.27
C VAL A 7 2.51 -18.31 6.19
N ASP A 8 3.12 -18.27 5.00
CA ASP A 8 4.51 -18.62 4.81
C ASP A 8 5.43 -17.56 5.43
N LYS A 9 6.20 -17.97 6.43
CA LYS A 9 7.09 -17.07 7.18
C LYS A 9 8.42 -16.81 6.47
N GLN A 10 8.66 -17.42 5.31
CA GLN A 10 9.82 -17.15 4.47
C GLN A 10 9.75 -15.75 3.83
N PHE A 11 8.54 -15.26 3.55
CA PHE A 11 8.30 -14.02 2.82
C PHE A 11 7.93 -12.84 3.74
N GLY A 12 8.19 -11.64 3.26
CA GLY A 12 7.68 -10.39 3.83
C GLY A 12 6.34 -10.03 3.19
N TYR A 13 5.51 -9.26 3.89
CA TYR A 13 4.30 -8.69 3.31
C TYR A 13 3.96 -7.38 4.02
N PRO A 14 3.37 -6.40 3.32
CA PRO A 14 2.89 -5.20 3.97
C PRO A 14 1.64 -5.50 4.81
N THR A 15 1.61 -4.98 6.05
CA THR A 15 0.39 -4.97 6.87
C THR A 15 -0.49 -3.76 6.54
N THR A 16 -1.77 -3.81 6.92
CA THR A 16 -2.69 -2.67 6.81
C THR A 16 -2.11 -1.38 7.38
N PHE A 17 -1.43 -1.42 8.53
CA PHE A 17 -0.79 -0.22 9.08
C PHE A 17 0.32 0.31 8.17
N GLN A 18 1.13 -0.57 7.59
CA GLN A 18 2.24 -0.18 6.72
C GLN A 18 1.76 0.35 5.36
N THR A 19 0.55 0.01 4.93
CA THR A 19 -0.06 0.56 3.71
C THR A 19 -0.81 1.86 3.95
N VAL A 20 -1.40 2.06 5.14
CA VAL A 20 -2.05 3.32 5.54
C VAL A 20 -1.04 4.41 5.91
N ALA A 21 0.09 4.03 6.56
CA ALA A 21 1.12 4.97 7.00
C ALA A 21 2.51 4.67 6.40
N PRO A 22 2.65 4.53 5.06
CA PRO A 22 3.87 4.06 4.38
C PRO A 22 5.08 4.98 4.61
N ALA A 23 4.87 6.27 4.83
CA ALA A 23 5.94 7.21 5.12
C ALA A 23 6.47 7.07 6.57
N LEU A 24 5.62 6.65 7.51
CA LEU A 24 5.84 6.83 8.95
C LEU A 24 6.06 5.52 9.74
N PHE A 25 5.67 4.36 9.18
CA PHE A 25 5.59 3.10 9.92
C PHE A 25 6.91 2.69 10.60
N MET A 26 8.07 2.95 10.00
CA MET A 26 9.36 2.53 10.60
C MET A 26 9.70 3.24 11.92
N ARG A 27 9.19 4.46 12.15
CA ARG A 27 9.56 5.28 13.32
C ARG A 27 8.41 5.51 14.29
N PHE A 28 7.19 5.65 13.77
CA PHE A 28 6.03 6.12 14.54
C PHE A 28 4.96 5.05 14.75
N GLU A 29 5.27 3.77 14.52
CA GLU A 29 4.31 2.68 14.69
C GLU A 29 3.63 2.68 16.05
N LYS A 30 4.40 2.72 17.15
CA LYS A 30 3.84 2.68 18.51
C LYS A 30 2.86 3.83 18.80
N LEU A 31 3.02 4.96 18.12
CA LEU A 31 2.18 6.14 18.32
C LEU A 31 0.93 6.12 17.42
N LEU A 32 1.09 5.75 16.15
CA LEU A 32 0.05 5.90 15.14
C LEU A 32 -0.80 4.63 14.96
N LYS A 33 -0.23 3.45 15.19
CA LYS A 33 -0.93 2.18 14.98
C LYS A 33 -2.22 2.04 15.79
N PRO A 34 -2.29 2.44 17.09
CA PRO A 34 -3.55 2.38 17.83
C PRO A 34 -4.64 3.30 17.25
N VAL A 35 -4.24 4.46 16.71
CA VAL A 35 -5.17 5.40 16.06
C VAL A 35 -5.74 4.78 14.79
N VAL A 36 -4.86 4.21 13.94
CA VAL A 36 -5.31 3.51 12.72
C VAL A 36 -6.23 2.35 13.08
N ASP A 37 -5.85 1.50 14.04
CA ASP A 37 -6.63 0.34 14.45
C ASP A 37 -8.05 0.71 14.89
N SER A 38 -8.17 1.76 15.73
CA SER A 38 -9.47 2.27 16.19
C SER A 38 -10.36 2.84 15.08
N SER A 39 -9.79 3.14 13.91
CA SER A 39 -10.51 3.69 12.76
C SER A 39 -10.95 2.65 11.74
N LEU A 40 -10.45 1.41 11.84
CA LEU A 40 -10.76 0.34 10.90
C LEU A 40 -12.10 -0.33 11.26
N PRO A 41 -12.92 -0.68 10.26
CA PRO A 41 -14.02 -1.63 10.49
C PRO A 41 -13.44 -3.02 10.78
N GLU A 42 -14.20 -3.85 11.51
CA GLU A 42 -13.78 -5.24 11.82
C GLU A 42 -13.57 -6.09 10.57
N LYS A 43 -14.30 -5.78 9.49
CA LYS A 43 -14.28 -6.53 8.24
C LYS A 43 -14.27 -5.62 7.02
N ARG A 44 -13.72 -6.13 5.92
CA ARG A 44 -13.72 -5.45 4.62
C ARG A 44 -15.15 -5.39 4.05
N PRO A 45 -15.63 -4.21 3.63
CA PRO A 45 -17.00 -4.07 3.12
C PRO A 45 -17.23 -4.78 1.78
N GLN A 46 -16.17 -5.12 1.04
CA GLN A 46 -16.28 -5.72 -0.28
C GLN A 46 -16.53 -7.24 -0.23
N ASP A 47 -16.04 -7.94 0.80
CA ASP A 47 -16.04 -9.42 0.82
C ASP A 47 -16.07 -10.06 2.22
N ASP A 48 -16.37 -9.30 3.28
CA ASP A 48 -16.60 -9.79 4.66
C ASP A 48 -15.40 -10.53 5.29
N VAL A 49 -14.18 -10.25 4.82
CA VAL A 49 -12.93 -10.77 5.40
C VAL A 49 -12.42 -9.87 6.52
N ASP A 50 -11.85 -10.45 7.57
CA ASP A 50 -11.25 -9.74 8.70
C ASP A 50 -10.26 -8.66 8.26
N LEU A 51 -10.35 -7.50 8.92
CA LEU A 51 -9.48 -6.35 8.71
C LEU A 51 -8.90 -5.90 10.05
N HIS A 52 -7.57 -5.78 10.10
CA HIS A 52 -6.84 -5.35 11.29
C HIS A 52 -5.48 -4.78 10.89
N VAL A 53 -4.90 -3.92 11.72
CA VAL A 53 -3.62 -3.23 11.44
C VAL A 53 -2.44 -4.17 11.13
N ASP A 54 -2.49 -5.38 11.65
CA ASP A 54 -1.45 -6.42 11.49
C ASP A 54 -1.74 -7.43 10.39
N LEU A 55 -2.94 -7.40 9.80
CA LEU A 55 -3.28 -8.28 8.70
C LEU A 55 -2.66 -7.79 7.38
N PRO A 56 -2.33 -8.70 6.45
CA PRO A 56 -1.83 -8.36 5.12
C PRO A 56 -2.77 -7.41 4.36
N GLN A 57 -2.18 -6.51 3.58
CA GLN A 57 -2.93 -5.56 2.75
C GLN A 57 -2.25 -5.34 1.40
N GLU A 58 -3.00 -4.92 0.39
CA GLU A 58 -2.52 -4.53 -0.94
C GLU A 58 -1.56 -3.32 -0.86
N GLU A 59 -0.39 -3.43 -1.51
CA GLU A 59 0.61 -2.36 -1.56
C GLU A 59 0.12 -1.10 -2.29
N GLU A 60 -0.91 -1.23 -3.14
CA GLU A 60 -1.49 -0.14 -3.90
C GLU A 60 -2.06 0.96 -2.98
N TYR A 61 -2.52 0.59 -1.77
CA TYR A 61 -2.91 1.55 -0.73
C TYR A 61 -1.72 2.41 -0.28
N ALA A 62 -0.54 1.80 -0.10
CA ALA A 62 0.67 2.57 0.20
C ALA A 62 1.02 3.51 -0.96
N LEU A 63 0.95 3.02 -2.20
CA LEU A 63 1.24 3.82 -3.38
C LEU A 63 0.29 5.00 -3.54
N GLY A 64 -1.00 4.84 -3.23
CA GLY A 64 -1.95 5.96 -3.17
C GLY A 64 -1.51 7.09 -2.24
N ASN A 65 -0.83 6.76 -1.14
CA ASN A 65 -0.36 7.72 -0.14
C ASN A 65 0.99 8.38 -0.46
N ILE A 66 1.84 7.76 -1.30
CA ILE A 66 3.22 8.23 -1.55
C ILE A 66 3.55 8.50 -3.02
N SER A 67 2.63 8.19 -3.93
CA SER A 67 2.80 8.33 -5.37
C SER A 67 1.66 9.14 -5.97
N PRO A 68 1.95 10.12 -6.86
CA PRO A 68 0.91 10.76 -7.67
C PRO A 68 0.40 9.83 -8.79
N TYR A 69 1.05 8.70 -9.04
CA TYR A 69 0.79 7.77 -10.14
C TYR A 69 0.04 6.52 -9.65
N SER A 70 -1.03 6.71 -8.87
CA SER A 70 -1.81 5.62 -8.30
C SER A 70 -3.26 5.71 -8.78
N PHE A 71 -3.77 4.61 -9.33
CA PHE A 71 -5.17 4.49 -9.77
C PHE A 71 -6.16 4.79 -8.65
N TYR A 72 -5.86 4.37 -7.41
CA TYR A 72 -6.72 4.57 -6.24
C TYR A 72 -7.06 6.05 -5.98
N ASN A 73 -6.19 6.98 -6.39
CA ASN A 73 -6.45 8.41 -6.22
C ASN A 73 -7.64 8.91 -7.08
N GLY A 74 -8.02 8.16 -8.12
CA GLY A 74 -9.23 8.43 -8.91
C GLY A 74 -10.52 8.32 -8.09
N TRP A 75 -10.56 7.50 -7.03
CA TRP A 75 -11.72 7.43 -6.14
C TRP A 75 -11.81 8.63 -5.18
N ILE A 76 -10.67 9.26 -4.88
CA ILE A 76 -10.61 10.49 -4.07
C ILE A 76 -10.95 11.71 -4.94
N PHE A 77 -10.48 11.72 -6.19
CA PHE A 77 -10.65 12.83 -7.14
C PHE A 77 -11.37 12.37 -8.43
N PRO A 78 -12.66 12.00 -8.35
CA PRO A 78 -13.37 11.34 -9.45
C PRO A 78 -13.51 12.20 -10.72
N GLN A 79 -13.48 13.52 -10.59
CA GLN A 79 -13.49 14.42 -11.76
C GLN A 79 -12.26 14.24 -12.67
N ASN A 80 -11.16 13.69 -12.14
CA ASN A 80 -9.92 13.44 -12.87
C ASN A 80 -9.68 11.93 -13.10
N MET A 81 -10.71 11.08 -13.03
CA MET A 81 -10.58 9.62 -13.13
C MET A 81 -9.83 9.18 -14.40
N GLU A 82 -10.09 9.86 -15.54
CA GLU A 82 -9.43 9.56 -16.81
C GLU A 82 -7.89 9.65 -16.71
N PHE A 83 -7.39 10.66 -15.99
CA PHE A 83 -5.95 10.81 -15.75
C PHE A 83 -5.38 9.65 -14.91
N TYR A 84 -6.11 9.18 -13.91
CA TYR A 84 -5.64 8.08 -13.04
C TYR A 84 -5.72 6.71 -13.70
N ASN A 85 -6.61 6.53 -14.69
CA ASN A 85 -6.73 5.28 -15.45
C ASN A 85 -5.45 4.94 -16.22
N ASP A 86 -4.69 5.93 -16.68
CA ASP A 86 -3.42 5.71 -17.39
C ASP A 86 -2.39 4.96 -16.53
N TYR A 87 -2.50 5.01 -15.19
CA TYR A 87 -1.58 4.33 -14.27
C TYR A 87 -1.95 2.88 -13.98
N VAL A 88 -3.08 2.37 -14.49
CA VAL A 88 -3.46 0.96 -14.34
C VAL A 88 -2.55 0.07 -15.18
N ASP A 89 -2.31 0.45 -16.43
CA ASP A 89 -1.51 -0.33 -17.38
C ASP A 89 -0.27 0.41 -17.90
N MET A 90 -0.11 1.70 -17.55
CA MET A 90 1.02 2.55 -17.91
C MET A 90 1.22 2.73 -19.42
N ARG A 91 0.27 2.38 -20.29
CA ARG A 91 0.43 2.40 -21.76
C ARG A 91 0.56 3.81 -22.33
N ASN A 92 -0.16 4.78 -21.75
CA ASN A 92 -0.15 6.19 -22.18
C ASN A 92 0.79 7.06 -21.34
N VAL A 93 1.58 6.44 -20.46
CA VAL A 93 2.43 7.15 -19.50
C VAL A 93 3.83 7.34 -20.09
N SER A 94 4.39 8.54 -19.91
CA SER A 94 5.74 8.82 -20.38
C SER A 94 6.78 7.93 -19.68
N ARG A 95 7.87 7.62 -20.39
CA ARG A 95 8.98 6.83 -19.83
C ARG A 95 9.56 7.47 -18.56
N GLU A 96 9.64 8.79 -18.53
CA GLU A 96 10.12 9.52 -17.34
C GLU A 96 9.22 9.27 -16.12
N THR A 97 7.90 9.33 -16.31
CA THR A 97 6.92 9.06 -15.24
C THR A 97 6.99 7.61 -14.77
N ILE A 98 7.14 6.65 -15.69
CA ILE A 98 7.34 5.24 -15.33
C ILE A 98 8.59 5.07 -14.46
N GLU A 99 9.70 5.72 -14.80
CA GLU A 99 10.92 5.65 -13.99
C GLU A 99 10.76 6.34 -12.61
N LYS A 100 9.97 7.41 -12.52
CA LYS A 100 9.62 8.01 -11.22
C LYS A 100 8.77 7.06 -10.37
N PHE A 101 7.75 6.44 -10.96
CA PHE A 101 6.92 5.44 -10.30
C PHE A 101 7.76 4.28 -9.76
N LYS A 102 8.64 3.70 -10.60
CA LYS A 102 9.56 2.62 -10.17
C LYS A 102 10.42 3.02 -8.98
N LYS A 103 10.95 4.25 -8.95
CA LYS A 103 11.74 4.75 -7.82
C LYS A 103 10.93 4.80 -6.54
N ILE A 104 9.68 5.27 -6.60
CA ILE A 104 8.79 5.36 -5.43
C ILE A 104 8.42 3.95 -4.95
N TYR A 105 7.98 3.08 -5.86
CA TYR A 105 7.65 1.69 -5.54
C TYR A 105 8.84 0.96 -4.91
N MET A 106 10.01 1.08 -5.53
CA MET A 106 11.22 0.43 -5.04
C MET A 106 11.70 1.00 -3.71
N TYR A 107 11.48 2.28 -3.45
CA TYR A 107 11.72 2.86 -2.12
C TYR A 107 10.82 2.22 -1.06
N TYR A 108 9.53 2.04 -1.35
CA TYR A 108 8.58 1.39 -0.44
C TYR A 108 8.94 -0.09 -0.18
N VAL A 109 9.18 -0.87 -1.24
CA VAL A 109 9.58 -2.27 -1.13
C VAL A 109 10.86 -2.41 -0.29
N LYS A 110 11.89 -1.59 -0.55
CA LYS A 110 13.12 -1.61 0.25
C LYS A 110 12.90 -1.30 1.73
N LYS A 111 11.97 -0.40 2.06
CA LYS A 111 11.60 -0.13 3.46
C LYS A 111 10.96 -1.34 4.13
N LEU A 112 10.05 -2.03 3.43
CA LEU A 112 9.46 -3.28 3.93
C LEU A 112 10.54 -4.35 4.12
N THR A 113 11.41 -4.55 3.12
CA THR A 113 12.51 -5.52 3.22
C THR A 113 13.42 -5.22 4.40
N LEU A 114 13.75 -3.95 4.64
CA LEU A 114 14.53 -3.55 5.81
C LEU A 114 13.78 -3.85 7.11
N TYR A 115 12.48 -3.52 7.19
CA TYR A 115 11.65 -3.78 8.36
C TYR A 115 11.52 -5.28 8.67
N TYR A 116 11.45 -6.13 7.65
CA TYR A 116 11.35 -7.59 7.78
C TYR A 116 12.71 -8.31 7.78
N ASN A 117 13.81 -7.60 8.11
CA ASN A 117 15.15 -8.18 8.22
C ASN A 117 15.62 -8.94 6.95
N GLY A 118 15.34 -8.39 5.77
CA GLY A 118 15.80 -8.91 4.48
C GLY A 118 14.79 -9.77 3.73
N LYS A 119 13.62 -10.07 4.30
CA LYS A 119 12.56 -10.81 3.59
C LYS A 119 11.88 -9.94 2.53
N GLN A 120 11.51 -10.57 1.41
CA GLN A 120 10.80 -9.95 0.30
C GLN A 120 9.44 -10.63 0.12
#